data_AF-A0A9X1IEM2-F1
#
_entry.id   AF-A0A9X1IEM2-F1
#
_cell.length_a   1.000
_cell.length_b   1.000
_cell.length_c   1.000
_cell.angle_alpha   90.00
_cell.angle_beta   90.00
_cell.angle_gamma   90.00
#
_symmetry.space_group_name_H-M   'P 1'
#
loop_
_entity.id
_entity.type
_entity.pdbx_description
1 polymer ?
#
loop_
_entity_poly.entity_id
_entity_poly.type
_entity_poly.pdbx_seq_one_letter_code
_entity_poly.pdbx_strand_id
1 'polypeptide(L)'
;MLALNPFTTATLAWQTAFVFTLRSLQLWTEPVEAQARLTAYALEKQKAFAAGAMAAGQAALAGAAAPAVLEAALAPAHRRVRANARKLMRG
;
A
#
# COMPACT_ATOMS: atom_id res chain seq x y z
N MET A 1 0.97 13.55 20.38
CA MET A 1 2.22 13.03 19.77
C MET A 1 1.95 11.59 19.37
N LEU A 2 1.68 11.33 18.08
CA LEU A 2 1.41 9.97 17.60
C LEU A 2 2.73 9.22 17.57
N ALA A 3 3.03 8.47 18.63
CA ALA A 3 4.05 7.45 18.56
C ALA A 3 3.60 6.45 17.49
N LEU A 4 4.30 6.41 16.35
CA LEU A 4 4.18 5.30 15.42
C LEU A 4 4.38 4.03 16.24
N ASN A 5 3.31 3.27 16.47
CA ASN A 5 3.40 2.05 17.25
C ASN A 5 4.39 1.12 16.50
N PRO A 6 5.55 0.79 17.09
CA PRO A 6 6.61 0.09 16.38
C PRO A 6 6.13 -1.28 15.87
N PHE A 7 5.19 -1.91 16.57
CA PHE A 7 4.59 -3.17 16.13
C PHE A 7 3.70 -2.99 14.90
N THR A 8 2.98 -1.87 14.79
CA THR A 8 2.17 -1.60 13.58
C THR A 8 3.02 -1.32 12.35
N THR A 9 4.12 -0.59 12.52
CA THR A 9 5.12 -0.35 11.47
C THR A 9 5.82 -1.65 11.07
N ALA A 10 6.28 -2.45 12.04
CA ALA A 10 6.91 -3.74 11.78
C ALA A 10 5.96 -4.71 11.06
N THR A 11 4.69 -4.76 11.48
CA THR A 11 3.67 -5.60 10.82
C THR A 11 3.45 -5.18 9.37
N LEU A 12 3.36 -3.87 9.11
CA LEU A 12 3.21 -3.36 7.74
C LEU A 12 4.45 -3.64 6.88
N ALA A 13 5.66 -3.49 7.45
CA ALA A 13 6.90 -3.81 6.76
C ALA A 13 6.96 -5.29 6.38
N TRP A 14 6.60 -6.19 7.31
CA TRP A 14 6.51 -7.63 7.04
C TRP A 14 5.49 -7.94 5.95
N GLN A 15 4.28 -7.36 6.00
CA GLN A 15 3.26 -7.55 4.97
C GLN A 15 3.73 -7.05 3.60
N THR A 16 4.47 -5.95 3.57
CA THR A 16 5.02 -5.37 2.33
C THR A 16 6.07 -6.30 1.73
N ALA A 17 7.00 -6.80 2.56
CA ALA A 17 8.01 -7.77 2.14
C ALA A 17 7.35 -9.06 1.61
N PHE A 18 6.36 -9.60 2.33
CA PHE A 18 5.63 -10.80 1.92
C PHE A 18 4.92 -10.64 0.57
N VAL A 19 4.17 -9.54 0.39
CA VAL A 19 3.48 -9.25 -0.88
C VAL A 19 4.48 -9.09 -2.03
N PHE A 20 5.59 -8.38 -1.79
CA PHE A 20 6.62 -8.19 -2.80
C PHE A 20 7.26 -9.52 -3.22
N THR A 21 7.69 -10.34 -2.25
CA THR A 21 8.33 -11.63 -2.53
C THR A 21 7.41 -12.54 -3.35
N LEU A 22 6.14 -12.71 -2.93
CA LEU A 22 5.23 -13.59 -3.66
C LEU A 22 4.88 -13.08 -5.05
N ARG A 23 4.66 -11.77 -5.22
CA ARG A 23 4.41 -11.21 -6.55
C ARG A 23 5.63 -11.32 -7.46
N SER A 24 6.84 -11.21 -6.92
CA SER A 24 8.08 -11.43 -7.68
C SER A 24 8.21 -12.90 -8.12
N LEU A 25 7.91 -13.85 -7.23
CA LEU A 25 7.88 -15.27 -7.58
C LEU A 25 6.86 -15.56 -8.69
N GLN A 26 5.66 -15.00 -8.60
CA GLN A 26 4.62 -15.12 -9.63
C GLN A 26 5.06 -14.59 -11.00
N LEU A 27 5.84 -13.51 -11.04
CA LEU A 27 6.38 -12.98 -12.30
C LEU A 27 7.44 -13.91 -12.90
N TRP A 28 8.20 -14.60 -12.06
CA TRP A 28 9.20 -15.57 -12.50
C TRP A 28 8.58 -16.87 -13.00
N THR A 29 7.54 -17.37 -12.33
CA THR A 29 6.88 -18.62 -12.70
C THR A 29 5.94 -18.49 -13.89
N GLU A 30 5.41 -17.28 -14.13
CA GLU A 30 4.42 -17.01 -15.19
C GLU A 30 4.87 -15.87 -16.11
N PRO A 31 5.95 -16.06 -16.89
CA PRO A 31 6.58 -15.00 -17.66
C PRO A 31 5.67 -14.43 -18.77
N VAL A 32 4.76 -15.24 -19.31
CA VAL A 32 3.81 -14.84 -20.36
C VAL A 32 2.85 -13.76 -19.85
N GLU A 33 2.42 -13.84 -18.59
CA GLU A 33 1.52 -12.86 -17.98
C GLU A 33 2.26 -11.70 -17.29
N ALA A 34 3.60 -11.77 -17.21
CA ALA A 34 4.39 -10.86 -16.40
C ALA A 34 4.18 -9.39 -16.77
N GLN A 35 4.12 -9.07 -18.07
CA GLN A 35 3.90 -7.70 -18.53
C GLN A 35 2.54 -7.17 -18.08
N ALA A 36 1.47 -7.95 -18.26
CA ALA A 36 0.12 -7.56 -17.84
C ALA A 36 0.03 -7.38 -16.32
N ARG A 37 0.67 -8.27 -15.55
CA ARG A 37 0.75 -8.18 -14.08
C ARG A 37 1.52 -6.94 -13.63
N LEU A 38 2.66 -6.63 -14.25
CA LEU A 38 3.44 -5.43 -13.95
C LEU A 38 2.64 -4.16 -14.24
N THR A 39 1.92 -4.10 -15.37
CA THR A 39 1.02 -2.99 -15.67
C THR A 39 -0.09 -2.87 -14.62
N ALA A 40 -0.72 -3.98 -14.23
CA ALA A 40 -1.73 -3.99 -13.17
C ALA A 40 -1.16 -3.45 -11.85
N TYR A 41 0.04 -3.86 -11.46
CA TYR A 41 0.71 -3.37 -10.24
C TYR A 41 1.07 -1.87 -10.33
N ALA A 42 1.48 -1.38 -11.50
CA ALA A 42 1.71 0.04 -11.71
C ALA A 42 0.42 0.85 -11.54
N LEU A 43 -0.69 0.38 -12.12
CA LEU A 43 -2.01 1.00 -11.98
C LEU A 43 -2.51 0.95 -10.52
N GLU A 44 -2.26 -0.14 -9.80
CA GLU A 44 -2.58 -0.24 -8.37
C GLU A 44 -1.86 0.83 -7.54
N LYS A 45 -0.57 1.06 -7.81
CA LYS A 45 0.23 2.10 -7.15
C LYS A 45 -0.30 3.50 -7.46
N GLN A 46 -0.55 3.81 -8.73
CA GLN A 46 -1.10 5.11 -9.14
C GLN A 46 -2.46 5.39 -8.50
N LYS A 47 -3.36 4.39 -8.47
CA LYS A 47 -4.65 4.51 -7.78
C LYS A 47 -4.49 4.74 -6.27
N ALA A 48 -3.43 4.23 -5.64
CA ALA A 48 -3.22 4.41 -4.19
C ALA A 48 -2.69 5.80 -3.89
N PHE A 49 -1.76 6.24 -4.72
CA PHE A 49 -1.22 7.58 -4.66
C PHE A 49 -2.30 8.63 -4.88
N ALA A 50 -3.11 8.53 -5.93
CA ALA A 50 -4.18 9.49 -6.21
C ALA A 50 -5.22 9.57 -5.07
N ALA A 51 -5.62 8.42 -4.52
CA ALA A 51 -6.52 8.37 -3.37
C ALA A 51 -5.89 9.00 -2.12
N GLY A 52 -4.59 8.76 -1.88
CA GLY A 52 -3.84 9.37 -0.78
C GLY A 52 -3.71 10.88 -0.93
N ALA A 53 -3.37 11.36 -2.13
CA ALA A 53 -3.27 12.78 -2.43
C ALA A 53 -4.61 13.51 -2.21
N MET A 54 -5.72 12.92 -2.68
CA MET A 54 -7.07 13.44 -2.43
C MET A 54 -7.40 13.49 -0.94
N ALA A 55 -7.18 12.40 -0.21
CA ALA A 55 -7.46 12.32 1.23
C ALA A 55 -6.61 13.31 2.05
N ALA A 56 -5.32 13.42 1.71
CA ALA A 56 -4.41 14.38 2.33
C ALA A 56 -4.84 15.82 2.03
N GLY A 57 -5.21 16.12 0.78
CA GLY A 57 -5.73 17.43 0.38
C GLY A 57 -6.99 17.80 1.15
N GLN A 58 -7.94 16.88 1.29
CA GLN A 58 -9.14 17.08 2.09
C GLN A 58 -8.81 17.34 3.57
N ALA A 59 -7.91 16.56 4.17
CA ALA A 59 -7.49 16.74 5.55
C ALA A 59 -6.79 18.10 5.76
N ALA A 60 -5.92 18.51 4.83
CA ALA A 60 -5.25 19.79 4.88
C ALA A 60 -6.25 20.96 4.76
N LEU A 61 -7.19 20.88 3.83
CA LEU A 61 -8.25 21.89 3.67
C LEU A 61 -9.19 21.97 4.89
N ALA A 62 -9.38 20.85 5.60
CA ALA A 62 -10.12 20.82 6.86
C ALA A 62 -9.33 21.39 8.06
N GLY A 63 -8.10 21.88 7.86
CA GLY A 63 -7.26 22.44 8.92
C GLY A 63 -6.61 21.38 9.81
N ALA A 64 -6.50 20.13 9.36
CA ALA A 64 -5.87 19.08 10.15
C ALA A 64 -4.37 19.34 10.36
N ALA A 65 -3.84 18.94 11.51
CA ALA A 65 -2.42 19.02 11.79
C ALA A 65 -1.61 18.13 10.82
N ALA A 66 -0.37 18.52 10.53
CA ALA A 66 0.51 17.80 9.59
C ALA A 66 0.60 16.27 9.81
N PRO A 67 0.64 15.74 11.05
CA PRO A 67 0.63 14.29 11.26
C PRO A 67 -0.64 13.59 10.74
N ALA A 68 -1.80 14.22 10.90
CA ALA A 68 -3.08 13.68 10.44
C ALA A 68 -3.21 13.75 8.91
N VAL A 69 -2.64 14.79 8.28
CA VAL A 69 -2.53 14.89 6.81
C VAL A 69 -1.65 13.77 6.27
N LEU A 70 -0.50 13.52 6.91
CA LEU A 70 0.40 12.43 6.53
C LEU A 70 -0.26 11.06 6.69
N GLU A 71 -0.98 10.83 7.79
CA GLU A 71 -1.74 9.60 7.99
C GLU A 71 -2.79 9.40 6.89
N ALA A 72 -3.54 10.46 6.55
CA ALA A 72 -4.50 10.43 5.45
C ALA A 72 -3.85 10.10 4.10
N ALA A 73 -2.64 10.63 3.84
CA ALA A 73 -1.88 10.34 2.64
C ALA A 73 -1.49 8.84 2.54
N LEU A 74 -1.07 8.23 3.65
CA LEU A 74 -0.53 6.87 3.68
C LEU A 74 -1.59 5.79 3.86
N ALA A 75 -2.73 6.11 4.46
CA ALA A 75 -3.79 5.16 4.78
C ALA A 75 -4.26 4.31 3.57
N PRO A 76 -4.43 4.86 2.35
CA PRO A 76 -4.80 4.05 1.18
C PRO A 76 -3.76 2.98 0.82
N ALA A 77 -2.47 3.31 0.91
CA ALA A 77 -1.38 2.36 0.66
C ALA A 77 -1.38 1.25 1.73
N HIS A 78 -1.51 1.62 3.01
CA HIS A 78 -1.56 0.66 4.12
C HIS A 78 -2.72 -0.33 3.98
N ARG A 79 -3.92 0.16 3.61
CA ARG A 79 -5.10 -0.68 3.38
C ARG A 79 -4.87 -1.68 2.24
N ARG A 80 -4.23 -1.25 1.15
CA ARG A 80 -3.93 -2.12 0.01
C ARG A 80 -2.91 -3.19 0.35
N VAL A 81 -1.81 -2.85 1.03
CA VAL A 81 -0.82 -3.85 1.46
C VAL A 81 -1.49 -4.93 2.33
N ARG A 82 -2.30 -4.53 3.30
CA ARG A 82 -3.08 -5.46 4.14
C ARG A 82 -4.05 -6.32 3.35
N ALA A 83 -4.73 -5.75 2.36
CA ALA A 83 -5.65 -6.50 1.50
C ALA A 83 -4.90 -7.51 0.62
N ASN A 84 -3.78 -7.12 0.01
CA ASN A 84 -2.96 -7.98 -0.82
C ASN A 84 -2.32 -9.11 -0.01
N ALA A 85 -1.79 -8.80 1.18
CA ALA A 85 -1.25 -9.82 2.08
C ALA A 85 -2.34 -10.85 2.44
N ARG A 86 -3.54 -10.41 2.82
CA ARG A 86 -4.66 -11.33 3.10
C ARG A 86 -5.07 -12.17 1.90
N LYS A 87 -5.09 -11.59 0.70
CA LYS A 87 -5.42 -12.32 -0.54
C LYS A 87 -4.39 -13.42 -0.78
N LEU A 88 -3.11 -13.08 -0.75
CA LEU A 88 -2.01 -14.02 -1.01
C LEU A 88 -1.87 -15.09 0.08
N MET A 89 -2.23 -14.78 1.33
CA MET A 89 -2.23 -15.76 2.43
C MET A 89 -3.38 -16.77 2.34
N ARG A 90 -4.46 -16.46 1.60
CA ARG A 90 -5.66 -17.31 1.54
C ARG A 90 -5.68 -18.28 0.35
N GLY A 91 -4.75 -18.12 -0.61
CA GLY A 91 -4.78 -18.86 -1.88
C GLY A 91 -5.72 -18.20 -2.86
#